data_AF-A0AAW0GZ36-F1
#
_entry.id   AF-A0AAW0GZ36-F1
#
_cell.length_a   1.000
_cell.length_b   1.000
_cell.length_c   1.000
_cell.angle_alpha   90.00
_cell.angle_beta   90.00
_cell.angle_gamma   90.00
#
_symmetry.space_group_name_H-M   'P 1'
#
loop_
_entity.id
_entity.type
_entity.pdbx_description
1 polymer ?
#
loop_
_entity_poly.entity_id
_entity_poly.type
_entity_poly.pdbx_seq_one_letter_code
_entity_poly.pdbx_strand_id
1 'polypeptide(L)'
;MRTEDTDLPYPPPQKEANIYMVPQNIKPALQRTAIEILAWGLRNMKSYQMASISSPSLVVECGGQTVQSCVIRNLRKNPNFDVCTLFMEVMLPREDLYCPPIVVKVIDNRQFGRRPVVGQCTIRSLEKFLCDPYSAESPSPQGGPDDVSLLSPGEDVLIDIDDKEPLIPVQGSTSSFAPGARLLQRQEVLLFDLTNAEK
;
A
#
# COMPACT_ATOMS: atom_id res chain seq x y z
N MET A 1 13.35 -59.21 19.76
CA MET A 1 12.93 -58.12 18.87
C MET A 1 12.97 -56.85 19.70
N ARG A 2 13.97 -55.99 19.50
CA ARG A 2 14.00 -54.68 20.15
C ARG A 2 13.03 -53.79 19.40
N THR A 3 11.98 -53.35 20.07
CA THR A 3 11.12 -52.27 19.60
C THR A 3 12.00 -51.04 19.49
N GLU A 4 12.32 -50.65 18.26
CA GLU A 4 12.78 -49.30 17.95
C GLU A 4 11.59 -48.37 18.17
N ASP A 5 11.24 -48.15 19.45
CA ASP A 5 10.45 -46.99 19.84
C ASP A 5 11.34 -45.79 19.54
N THR A 6 11.10 -45.24 18.36
CA THR A 6 11.77 -44.10 17.79
C THR A 6 11.79 -42.99 18.84
N ASP A 7 12.98 -42.68 19.36
CA ASP A 7 13.27 -41.59 20.30
C ASP A 7 12.99 -40.23 19.62
N LEU A 8 11.72 -39.95 19.37
CA LEU A 8 11.28 -38.70 18.80
C LEU A 8 11.30 -37.66 19.93
N PRO A 9 11.84 -36.45 19.66
CA PRO A 9 11.88 -35.40 20.66
C PRO A 9 10.45 -35.09 21.13
N TYR A 10 10.31 -34.79 22.42
CA TYR A 10 9.02 -34.39 22.98
C TYR A 10 8.42 -33.26 22.15
N PRO A 11 7.14 -33.37 21.73
CA PRO A 11 6.50 -32.32 20.97
C PRO A 11 6.44 -31.03 21.82
N PRO A 12 6.49 -29.85 21.19
CA PRO A 12 6.44 -28.59 21.90
C PRO A 12 5.16 -28.47 22.75
N PRO A 13 5.16 -27.66 23.83
CA PRO A 13 3.98 -27.45 24.67
C PRO A 13 2.77 -27.02 23.84
N GLN A 14 1.62 -27.62 24.09
CA GLN A 14 0.35 -27.25 23.44
C GLN A 14 -0.38 -26.19 24.27
N LYS A 15 -0.89 -25.17 23.59
CA LYS A 15 -1.80 -24.18 24.19
C LYS A 15 -3.25 -24.70 24.20
N GLU A 16 -3.66 -25.31 23.09
CA GLU A 16 -4.99 -25.89 22.85
C GLU A 16 -4.82 -27.16 22.00
N ALA A 17 -5.87 -27.97 21.86
CA ALA A 17 -5.82 -29.16 21.01
C ALA A 17 -5.37 -28.80 19.58
N ASN A 18 -4.27 -29.40 19.12
CA ASN A 18 -3.61 -29.13 17.83
C ASN A 18 -3.00 -27.72 17.66
N ILE A 19 -2.88 -26.93 18.73
CA ILE A 19 -2.22 -25.61 18.70
C ILE A 19 -0.98 -25.67 19.58
N TYR A 20 0.19 -25.72 18.93
CA TYR A 20 1.49 -25.77 19.58
C TYR A 20 2.03 -24.36 19.83
N MET A 21 2.66 -24.15 20.97
CA MET A 21 3.38 -22.91 21.25
C MET A 21 4.65 -22.85 20.40
N VAL A 22 4.91 -21.69 19.78
CA VAL A 22 6.16 -21.43 19.07
C VAL A 22 7.24 -21.08 20.10
N PRO A 23 8.37 -21.83 20.18
CA PRO A 23 9.51 -21.48 21.03
C PRO A 23 10.04 -20.08 20.73
N GLN A 24 10.52 -19.37 21.75
CA GLN A 24 10.95 -17.97 21.63
C GLN A 24 12.07 -17.78 20.61
N ASN A 25 12.98 -18.75 20.53
CA ASN A 25 14.15 -18.78 19.67
C ASN A 25 13.85 -18.97 18.17
N ILE A 26 12.62 -19.33 17.80
CA ILE A 26 12.20 -19.40 16.38
C ILE A 26 11.02 -18.47 16.07
N LYS A 27 10.59 -17.67 17.05
CA LYS A 27 9.51 -16.70 16.88
C LYS A 27 10.05 -15.49 16.12
N PRO A 28 9.46 -15.08 14.98
CA PRO A 28 9.91 -13.90 14.26
C PRO A 28 9.77 -12.64 15.12
N ALA A 29 10.78 -11.78 15.09
CA ALA A 29 10.72 -10.48 15.73
C ALA A 29 9.79 -9.57 14.90
N LEU A 30 8.80 -8.96 15.56
CA LEU A 30 7.90 -8.02 14.90
C LEU A 30 8.47 -6.60 14.98
N GLN A 31 8.36 -5.86 13.89
CA GLN A 31 8.71 -4.45 13.78
C GLN A 31 7.49 -3.63 13.35
N ARG A 32 7.48 -2.35 13.71
CA ARG A 32 6.43 -1.41 13.33
C ARG A 32 6.69 -0.97 11.88
N THR A 33 5.87 -1.44 10.95
CA THR A 33 5.96 -1.10 9.53
C THR A 33 4.82 -0.17 9.13
N ALA A 34 5.18 0.91 8.46
CA ALA A 34 4.25 1.79 7.77
C ALA A 34 4.18 1.41 6.29
N ILE A 35 2.97 1.20 5.80
CA ILE A 35 2.73 0.88 4.39
C ILE A 35 1.89 2.03 3.81
N GLU A 36 2.49 2.73 2.86
CA GLU A 36 1.85 3.74 2.04
C GLU A 36 1.47 3.13 0.69
N ILE A 37 0.25 3.36 0.25
CA ILE A 37 -0.32 2.78 -0.96
C ILE A 37 -0.78 3.93 -1.86
N LEU A 38 -0.24 3.96 -3.07
CA LEU A 38 -0.58 4.91 -4.12
C LEU A 38 -1.50 4.23 -5.14
N ALA A 39 -2.81 4.44 -5.01
CA ALA A 39 -3.85 3.91 -5.87
C ALA A 39 -4.45 5.03 -6.75
N TRP A 40 -3.97 5.16 -7.98
CA TRP A 40 -4.33 6.29 -8.84
C TRP A 40 -5.72 6.16 -9.44
N GLY A 41 -6.11 4.93 -9.82
CA GLY A 41 -7.38 4.65 -10.44
C GLY A 41 -7.54 3.20 -10.86
N LEU A 42 -8.71 2.87 -11.42
CA LEU A 42 -9.08 1.55 -11.92
C LEU A 42 -9.40 1.63 -13.41
N ARG A 43 -8.67 0.90 -14.25
CA ARG A 43 -8.91 0.88 -15.70
C ARG A 43 -9.18 -0.53 -16.18
N ASN A 44 -9.79 -0.67 -17.35
CA ASN A 44 -10.03 -1.96 -18.01
C ASN A 44 -10.81 -2.99 -17.17
N MET A 45 -11.68 -2.51 -16.26
CA MET A 45 -12.48 -3.38 -15.41
C MET A 45 -13.50 -4.18 -16.22
N LYS A 46 -13.48 -5.51 -16.09
CA LYS A 46 -14.43 -6.42 -16.73
C LYS A 46 -15.79 -6.42 -16.02
N SER A 47 -16.86 -6.74 -16.73
CA SER A 47 -18.16 -6.94 -16.09
C SER A 47 -18.11 -8.13 -15.13
N TYR A 48 -18.81 -8.03 -14.00
CA TYR A 48 -18.90 -9.08 -13.01
C TYR A 48 -20.34 -9.58 -12.93
N GLN A 49 -20.52 -10.89 -13.15
CA GLN A 49 -21.84 -11.53 -13.22
C GLN A 49 -22.78 -10.81 -14.21
N MET A 50 -22.31 -10.60 -15.44
CA MET A 50 -23.05 -9.93 -16.53
C MET A 50 -23.48 -8.47 -16.24
N ALA A 51 -23.04 -7.88 -15.13
CA ALA A 51 -23.31 -6.49 -14.79
C ALA A 51 -22.03 -5.65 -14.86
N SER A 52 -22.13 -4.46 -15.43
CA SER A 52 -21.02 -3.51 -15.45
C SER A 52 -20.70 -2.99 -14.06
N ILE A 53 -19.42 -2.87 -13.75
CA ILE A 53 -18.93 -2.23 -12.52
C ILE A 53 -19.13 -0.71 -12.66
N SER A 54 -19.72 -0.09 -11.64
CA SER A 54 -20.05 1.35 -11.69
C SER A 54 -19.48 2.13 -10.51
N SER A 55 -19.48 1.53 -9.31
CA SER A 55 -19.12 2.20 -8.05
C SER A 55 -18.05 1.43 -7.27
N PRO A 56 -16.84 1.19 -7.82
CA PRO A 56 -15.83 0.40 -7.15
C PRO A 56 -15.07 1.17 -6.04
N SER A 57 -14.49 0.42 -5.11
CA SER A 57 -13.52 0.88 -4.10
C SER A 57 -12.41 -0.15 -3.92
N LEU A 58 -11.24 0.28 -3.45
CA LEU A 58 -10.11 -0.58 -3.11
C LEU A 58 -10.16 -0.96 -1.62
N VAL A 59 -9.85 -2.22 -1.29
CA VAL A 59 -9.60 -2.70 0.07
C VAL A 59 -8.22 -3.33 0.10
N VAL A 60 -7.38 -2.95 1.05
CA VAL A 60 -6.04 -3.50 1.25
C VAL A 60 -5.97 -4.15 2.63
N GLU A 61 -5.52 -5.39 2.69
CA GLU A 61 -5.42 -6.21 3.89
C GLU A 61 -3.98 -6.70 4.07
N CYS A 62 -3.42 -6.53 5.27
CA CYS A 62 -2.10 -7.07 5.64
C CYS A 62 -2.01 -7.25 7.15
N GLY A 63 -1.47 -8.38 7.63
CA GLY A 63 -1.17 -8.59 9.06
C GLY A 63 -2.37 -8.38 9.99
N GLY A 64 -3.60 -8.69 9.53
CA GLY A 64 -4.84 -8.48 10.29
C GLY A 64 -5.35 -7.05 10.32
N GLN A 65 -4.67 -6.11 9.64
CA GLN A 65 -5.11 -4.74 9.43
C GLN A 65 -5.77 -4.59 8.06
N THR A 66 -6.68 -3.63 7.92
CA THR A 66 -7.41 -3.36 6.68
C THR A 66 -7.62 -1.86 6.49
N VAL A 67 -7.40 -1.38 5.27
CA VAL A 67 -7.71 0.00 4.86
C VAL A 67 -8.53 -0.01 3.58
N GLN A 68 -9.39 1.00 3.40
CA GLN A 68 -10.29 1.10 2.25
C GLN A 68 -10.20 2.49 1.62
N SER A 69 -10.24 2.55 0.29
CA SER A 69 -10.36 3.81 -0.45
C SER A 69 -11.78 4.38 -0.44
N CYS A 70 -11.87 5.64 -0.87
CA CYS A 70 -13.14 6.21 -1.32
C CYS A 70 -13.73 5.42 -2.50
N VAL A 71 -15.04 5.56 -2.69
CA VAL A 71 -15.76 4.95 -3.82
C VAL A 71 -15.63 5.83 -5.06
N ILE A 72 -15.21 5.25 -6.18
CA ILE A 72 -15.25 5.94 -7.47
C ILE A 72 -16.70 5.96 -7.93
N ARG A 73 -17.33 7.14 -7.96
CA ARG A 73 -18.77 7.27 -8.30
C ARG A 73 -19.06 7.06 -9.79
N ASN A 74 -18.11 7.40 -10.66
CA ASN A 74 -18.29 7.42 -12.10
C ASN A 74 -17.09 6.80 -12.84
N LEU A 75 -16.91 5.48 -12.70
CA LEU A 75 -15.76 4.77 -13.28
C LEU A 75 -15.54 5.03 -14.79
N ARG A 76 -16.62 5.22 -15.55
CA ARG A 76 -16.55 5.48 -17.02
C ARG A 76 -16.07 6.89 -17.37
N LYS A 77 -16.34 7.88 -16.53
CA LYS A 77 -15.98 9.28 -16.79
C LYS A 77 -14.65 9.65 -16.15
N ASN A 78 -14.47 9.23 -14.90
CA ASN A 78 -13.25 9.42 -14.15
C ASN A 78 -12.89 8.11 -13.45
N PRO A 79 -11.94 7.32 -14.00
CA PRO A 79 -11.51 6.08 -13.38
C PRO A 79 -10.57 6.29 -12.18
N ASN A 80 -10.26 7.53 -11.80
CA ASN A 80 -9.31 7.83 -10.72
C ASN A 80 -10.01 7.94 -9.37
N PHE A 81 -9.27 7.65 -8.29
CA PHE A 81 -9.72 7.89 -6.92
C PHE A 81 -9.55 9.38 -6.57
N ASP A 82 -10.51 9.94 -5.83
CA ASP A 82 -10.44 11.33 -5.34
C ASP A 82 -9.25 11.52 -4.37
N VAL A 83 -8.98 10.50 -3.56
CA VAL A 83 -7.79 10.39 -2.72
C VAL A 83 -7.03 9.13 -3.13
N CYS A 84 -5.85 9.32 -3.74
CA CYS A 84 -5.03 8.23 -4.26
C CYS A 84 -4.05 7.65 -3.24
N THR A 85 -3.92 8.26 -2.06
CA THR A 85 -3.02 7.82 -0.99
C THR A 85 -3.81 7.09 0.10
N LEU A 86 -3.34 5.90 0.47
CA LEU A 86 -3.83 5.14 1.62
C LEU A 86 -2.63 4.82 2.51
N PHE A 87 -2.86 4.77 3.81
CA PHE A 87 -1.80 4.50 4.77
C PHE A 87 -2.28 3.48 5.79
N MET A 88 -1.44 2.49 6.10
CA MET A 88 -1.67 1.55 7.18
C MET A 88 -0.41 1.33 8.00
N GLU A 89 -0.60 1.10 9.29
CA GLU A 89 0.47 0.80 10.23
C GLU A 89 0.24 -0.62 10.79
N VAL A 90 1.23 -1.49 10.66
CA VAL A 90 1.11 -2.91 10.98
C VAL A 90 2.40 -3.44 11.59
N MET A 91 2.27 -4.36 12.56
CA MET A 91 3.41 -5.08 13.14
C MET A 91 3.73 -6.28 12.24
N LEU A 92 4.78 -6.17 11.42
CA LEU A 92 5.21 -7.23 10.53
C LEU A 92 6.51 -7.88 11.03
N PRO A 93 6.75 -9.16 10.71
CA PRO A 93 8.07 -9.76 10.90
C PRO A 93 9.18 -8.91 10.30
N ARG A 94 10.35 -8.92 10.95
CA ARG A 94 11.53 -8.23 10.44
C ARG A 94 12.01 -8.85 9.14
N GLU A 95 12.01 -10.18 9.09
CA GLU A 95 12.40 -10.96 7.93
C GLU A 95 11.22 -11.13 6.95
N ASP A 96 11.42 -10.74 5.68
CA ASP A 96 10.37 -10.72 4.65
C ASP A 96 9.77 -12.10 4.37
N LEU A 97 10.56 -13.18 4.49
CA LEU A 97 10.10 -14.56 4.30
C LEU A 97 8.94 -14.94 5.24
N TYR A 98 8.86 -14.32 6.42
CA TYR A 98 7.79 -14.57 7.37
C TYR A 98 6.65 -13.55 7.27
N CYS A 99 6.80 -12.50 6.45
CA CYS A 99 5.77 -11.50 6.28
C CYS A 99 4.50 -12.12 5.68
N PRO A 100 3.32 -11.80 6.25
CA PRO A 100 2.06 -12.17 5.62
C PRO A 100 1.90 -11.42 4.28
N PRO A 101 1.25 -12.03 3.28
CA PRO A 101 1.02 -11.36 2.02
C PRO A 101 0.06 -10.17 2.19
N ILE A 102 0.25 -9.14 1.36
CA ILE A 102 -0.68 -8.03 1.23
C ILE A 102 -1.71 -8.40 0.17
N VAL A 103 -2.98 -8.33 0.53
CA VAL A 103 -4.08 -8.63 -0.38
C VAL A 103 -4.79 -7.34 -0.71
N VAL A 104 -4.87 -7.02 -2.00
CA VAL A 104 -5.59 -5.86 -2.51
C VAL A 104 -6.79 -6.36 -3.28
N LYS A 105 -7.98 -5.89 -2.90
CA LYS A 105 -9.26 -6.29 -3.47
C LYS A 105 -9.96 -5.07 -4.06
N VAL A 106 -10.54 -5.25 -5.23
CA VAL A 106 -11.48 -4.29 -5.81
C VAL A 106 -12.88 -4.75 -5.45
N ILE A 107 -13.65 -3.89 -4.80
CA ILE A 107 -15.01 -4.13 -4.35
C ILE A 107 -15.97 -3.29 -5.17
N ASP A 108 -16.94 -3.90 -5.85
CA ASP A 108 -18.01 -3.16 -6.55
C ASP A 108 -19.16 -2.86 -5.58
N ASN A 109 -19.37 -1.59 -5.23
CA ASN A 109 -20.39 -1.19 -4.26
C ASN A 109 -21.75 -1.06 -4.97
N ARG A 110 -22.53 -2.14 -5.00
CA ARG A 110 -23.84 -2.18 -5.65
C ARG A 110 -24.96 -1.78 -4.70
N GLN A 111 -26.13 -1.48 -5.27
CA GLN A 111 -27.35 -1.25 -4.50
C GLN A 111 -27.71 -2.48 -3.64
N PHE A 112 -28.56 -2.27 -2.63
CA PHE A 112 -29.02 -3.31 -1.69
C PHE A 112 -27.89 -3.98 -0.89
N GLY A 113 -26.79 -3.27 -0.65
CA GLY A 113 -25.69 -3.73 0.22
C GLY A 113 -24.80 -4.82 -0.38
N ARG A 114 -24.97 -5.17 -1.66
CA ARG A 114 -24.12 -6.17 -2.33
C ARG A 114 -22.75 -5.58 -2.62
N ARG A 115 -21.70 -6.23 -2.14
CA ARG A 115 -20.30 -5.78 -2.31
C ARG A 115 -19.39 -6.92 -2.81
N PRO A 116 -19.59 -7.44 -4.04
CA PRO A 116 -18.73 -8.48 -4.56
C PRO A 116 -17.29 -8.00 -4.74
N VAL A 117 -16.34 -8.90 -4.49
CA VAL A 117 -14.95 -8.75 -4.92
C VAL A 117 -14.91 -8.99 -6.42
N VAL A 118 -14.53 -7.97 -7.18
CA VAL A 118 -14.51 -7.98 -8.65
C VAL A 118 -13.10 -8.03 -9.23
N GLY A 119 -12.08 -7.91 -8.38
CA GLY A 119 -10.68 -8.09 -8.72
C GLY A 119 -9.86 -8.30 -7.45
N GLN A 120 -8.77 -9.03 -7.53
CA GLN A 120 -7.87 -9.25 -6.40
C GLN A 120 -6.44 -9.40 -6.91
N CYS A 121 -5.50 -8.73 -6.26
CA CYS A 121 -4.08 -9.02 -6.40
C CYS A 121 -3.46 -9.28 -5.02
N THR A 122 -2.41 -10.11 -5.01
CA THR A 122 -1.71 -10.52 -3.80
C THR A 122 -0.23 -10.26 -3.97
N ILE A 123 0.32 -9.38 -3.13
CA ILE A 123 1.75 -9.08 -3.05
C ILE A 123 2.33 -9.95 -1.93
N ARG A 124 3.31 -10.80 -2.28
CA ARG A 124 3.90 -11.77 -1.33
C ARG A 124 5.16 -11.27 -0.65
N SER A 125 5.79 -10.24 -1.19
CA SER A 125 7.06 -9.71 -0.71
C SER A 125 7.06 -8.21 -0.86
N LEU A 126 7.60 -7.54 0.15
CA LEU A 126 7.68 -6.08 0.23
C LEU A 126 9.07 -5.55 -0.09
N GLU A 127 10.04 -6.43 -0.31
CA GLU A 127 11.45 -6.09 -0.51
C GLU A 127 11.66 -5.01 -1.60
N LYS A 128 10.86 -5.08 -2.68
CA LYS A 128 10.95 -4.14 -3.82
C LYS A 128 10.36 -2.75 -3.54
N PHE A 129 9.62 -2.62 -2.46
CA PHE A 129 8.88 -1.41 -2.10
C PHE A 129 9.44 -0.73 -0.84
N LEU A 130 10.53 -1.30 -0.30
CA LEU A 130 11.23 -0.76 0.84
C LEU A 130 11.78 0.63 0.52
N CYS A 131 11.35 1.59 1.32
CA CYS A 131 11.97 2.91 1.37
C CYS A 131 12.78 2.97 2.66
N ASP A 132 14.10 3.05 2.56
CA ASP A 132 14.94 3.38 3.70
C ASP A 132 15.00 4.92 3.80
N PRO A 133 14.30 5.53 4.79
CA PRO A 133 14.28 6.98 4.94
C PRO A 133 15.65 7.57 5.29
N TYR A 134 16.65 6.74 5.59
CA TYR A 134 18.03 7.14 5.86
C TYR A 134 19.02 6.76 4.76
N SER A 135 18.56 6.11 3.69
CA SER A 135 19.39 5.83 2.53
C SER A 135 19.63 7.12 1.73
N ALA A 136 20.87 7.33 1.29
CA ALA A 136 21.25 8.50 0.48
C ALA A 136 20.64 8.52 -0.93
N GLU A 137 19.87 7.48 -1.30
CA GLU A 137 19.22 7.29 -2.61
C GLU A 137 17.68 7.36 -2.53
N SER A 138 17.12 8.07 -1.54
CA SER A 138 15.73 8.48 -1.64
C SER A 138 15.56 9.28 -2.94
N PRO A 139 14.62 8.95 -3.85
CA PRO A 139 14.31 9.80 -5.00
C PRO A 139 13.75 11.11 -4.45
N SER A 140 14.63 12.07 -4.23
CA SER A 140 14.24 13.42 -3.94
C SER A 140 13.41 13.92 -5.14
N PRO A 141 12.29 14.64 -4.92
CA PRO A 141 11.66 15.44 -5.97
C PRO A 141 12.51 16.67 -6.30
N GLN A 142 13.83 16.54 -6.26
CA GLN A 142 14.77 17.57 -6.64
C GLN A 142 15.03 17.39 -8.13
N GLY A 143 14.26 18.11 -8.93
CA GLY A 143 14.74 18.54 -10.23
C GLY A 143 16.10 19.21 -10.00
N GLY A 144 17.16 18.53 -10.45
CA GLY A 144 18.45 19.18 -10.65
C GLY A 144 18.30 20.23 -11.75
N PRO A 145 18.96 21.39 -11.65
CA PRO A 145 18.76 22.49 -12.59
C PRO A 145 19.33 22.27 -14.02
N ASP A 146 19.86 21.10 -14.36
CA ASP A 146 20.78 20.98 -15.51
C ASP A 146 20.41 19.94 -16.59
N ASP A 147 19.13 19.62 -16.81
CA ASP A 147 18.73 18.85 -18.01
C ASP A 147 17.44 19.38 -18.65
N VAL A 148 17.48 20.65 -19.05
CA VAL A 148 16.59 21.20 -20.09
C VAL A 148 17.40 21.35 -21.37
N SER A 149 17.47 20.30 -22.18
CA SER A 149 18.00 20.41 -23.54
C SER A 149 17.35 19.40 -24.45
N LEU A 150 16.09 19.62 -24.83
CA LEU A 150 15.52 19.21 -26.13
C LEU A 150 14.23 20.00 -26.47
N LEU A 151 14.25 21.34 -26.41
CA LEU A 151 13.26 22.15 -27.14
C LEU A 151 13.91 22.65 -28.43
N SER A 152 13.28 22.36 -29.58
CA SER A 152 13.69 22.87 -30.89
C SER A 152 13.68 24.40 -30.91
N PRO A 153 14.63 25.04 -31.62
CA PRO A 153 14.67 26.50 -31.69
C PRO A 153 13.55 26.98 -32.62
N GLY A 154 12.54 27.67 -32.09
CA GLY A 154 11.55 28.28 -32.99
C GLY A 154 10.30 28.96 -32.44
N GLU A 155 9.88 28.78 -31.18
CA GLU A 155 8.64 29.42 -30.70
C GLU A 155 8.81 29.98 -29.27
N ASP A 156 8.99 31.30 -29.19
CA ASP A 156 8.99 32.05 -27.93
C ASP A 156 7.55 32.15 -27.39
N VAL A 157 7.18 31.28 -26.44
CA VAL A 157 5.97 31.45 -25.64
C VAL A 157 6.33 32.31 -24.43
N LEU A 158 6.06 33.60 -24.52
CA LEU A 158 6.20 34.55 -23.41
C LEU A 158 5.05 34.32 -22.43
N ILE A 159 5.33 33.69 -21.29
CA ILE A 159 4.42 33.62 -20.15
C ILE A 159 4.67 34.88 -19.31
N ASP A 160 3.74 35.83 -19.38
CA ASP A 160 3.72 37.02 -18.52
C ASP A 160 3.25 36.61 -17.11
N ILE A 161 4.18 36.56 -16.16
CA ILE A 161 3.89 36.30 -14.75
C ILE A 161 3.72 37.66 -14.08
N ASP A 162 2.47 38.08 -13.86
CA ASP A 162 2.15 39.26 -13.07
C ASP A 162 2.32 38.92 -11.57
N ASP A 163 3.38 39.46 -10.94
CA ASP A 163 3.81 39.19 -9.56
C ASP A 163 2.88 39.76 -8.47
N LYS A 164 1.59 39.91 -8.75
CA LYS A 164 0.67 40.71 -7.92
C LYS A 164 -0.27 39.94 -6.99
N GLU A 165 -0.30 38.61 -6.98
CA GLU A 165 -1.13 37.87 -6.02
C GLU A 165 -0.47 36.59 -5.45
N PRO A 166 -0.42 36.42 -4.11
CA PRO A 166 0.09 35.19 -3.51
C PRO A 166 -0.90 34.03 -3.74
N LEU A 167 -0.43 32.98 -4.41
CA LEU A 167 -1.27 31.84 -4.86
C LEU A 167 -1.76 30.88 -3.76
N ILE A 168 -1.62 31.20 -2.47
CA ILE A 168 -2.10 30.34 -1.38
C ILE A 168 -2.52 31.17 -0.16
N PRO A 169 -3.76 31.03 0.37
CA PRO A 169 -4.09 31.55 1.69
C PRO A 169 -3.29 30.78 2.76
N VAL A 170 -2.42 31.48 3.47
CA VAL A 170 -1.84 30.98 4.72
C VAL A 170 -2.98 30.72 5.71
N GLN A 171 -3.29 29.45 5.95
CA GLN A 171 -4.01 29.02 7.14
C GLN A 171 -3.05 28.23 8.01
N GLY A 172 -2.48 28.94 8.99
CA GLY A 172 -1.79 28.32 10.11
C GLY A 172 -2.77 27.50 10.93
N SER A 173 -2.59 26.18 10.92
CA SER A 173 -2.86 25.38 12.10
C SER A 173 -1.55 24.72 12.51
N THR A 174 -0.97 25.30 13.55
CA THR A 174 0.14 24.71 14.29
C THR A 174 -0.36 23.41 14.93
N SER A 175 -0.25 22.28 14.23
CA SER A 175 -0.09 21.02 14.94
C SER A 175 1.38 20.93 15.32
N SER A 176 1.66 21.29 16.56
CA SER A 176 2.89 20.94 17.25
C SER A 176 3.28 19.50 16.88
N PHE A 177 4.42 19.31 16.21
CA PHE A 177 5.08 18.02 16.24
C PHE A 177 5.35 17.73 17.72
N ALA A 178 4.56 16.84 18.30
CA ALA A 178 4.83 16.33 19.63
C ALA A 178 6.25 15.73 19.61
N PRO A 179 7.14 16.08 20.56
CA PRO A 179 8.40 15.40 20.73
C PRO A 179 8.09 14.01 21.30
N GLY A 180 7.82 13.08 20.39
CA GLY A 180 7.34 11.74 20.70
C GLY A 180 6.95 10.92 19.48
N ALA A 181 7.29 11.36 18.26
CA ALA A 181 7.18 10.54 17.06
C ALA A 181 8.06 9.30 17.24
N ARG A 182 7.47 8.21 17.72
CA ARG A 182 8.11 6.89 17.74
C ARG A 182 8.49 6.58 16.30
N LEU A 183 9.79 6.67 16.03
CA LEU A 183 10.40 6.43 14.73
C LEU A 183 9.75 5.20 14.08
N LEU A 184 9.09 5.39 12.93
CA LEU A 184 8.65 4.27 12.11
C LEU A 184 9.92 3.52 11.68
N GLN A 185 9.99 2.22 11.93
CA GLN A 185 11.22 1.46 11.71
C GLN A 185 11.37 1.02 10.25
N ARG A 186 10.28 1.05 9.47
CA ARG A 186 10.25 0.63 8.06
C ARG A 186 9.07 1.32 7.36
N GLN A 187 9.33 1.97 6.21
CA GLN A 187 8.29 2.52 5.34
C GLN A 187 8.30 1.79 4.00
N GLU A 188 7.13 1.46 3.48
CA GLU A 188 6.96 0.79 2.20
C GLU A 188 5.99 1.55 1.32
N VAL A 189 6.35 1.78 0.05
CA VAL A 189 5.51 2.51 -0.89
C VAL A 189 5.06 1.57 -2.00
N LEU A 190 3.78 1.20 -1.97
CA LEU A 190 3.16 0.38 -3.00
C LEU A 190 2.56 1.27 -4.08
N LEU A 191 3.16 1.25 -5.27
CA LEU A 191 2.62 1.95 -6.42
C LEU A 191 1.67 1.03 -7.21
N PHE A 192 0.41 1.45 -7.34
CA PHE A 192 -0.60 0.75 -8.11
C PHE A 192 -1.12 1.59 -9.28
N ASP A 193 -0.70 1.20 -10.49
CA ASP A 193 -1.52 1.42 -11.68
C ASP A 193 -2.38 0.17 -11.89
N LEU A 194 -3.65 0.21 -11.44
CA LEU A 194 -4.57 -0.92 -11.57
C LEU A 194 -5.17 -0.97 -12.98
N THR A 195 -4.31 -0.83 -14.00
CA THR A 195 -4.63 -0.99 -15.42
C THR A 195 -4.90 -2.44 -15.79
N ASN A 196 -4.51 -3.40 -14.96
CA ASN A 196 -4.90 -4.80 -15.03
C ASN A 196 -4.92 -5.42 -13.62
N ALA A 197 -6.08 -5.42 -12.96
CA ALA A 197 -6.32 -6.20 -11.75
C ALA A 197 -6.42 -7.73 -12.00
N GLU A 198 -5.90 -8.19 -13.13
CA GLU A 198 -5.81 -9.60 -13.52
C GLU A 198 -4.41 -9.87 -14.07
N LYS A 199 -3.48 -10.22 -13.18
CA LYS A 199 -2.43 -11.23 -13.38
C LYS A 199 -1.65 -11.47 -12.09
#